data_AF-A0A351Z2E0-F1
#
_entry.id   AF-A0A351Z2E0-F1
#
_cell.length_a   1.000
_cell.length_b   1.000
_cell.length_c   1.000
_cell.angle_alpha   90.00
_cell.angle_beta   90.00
_cell.angle_gamma   90.00
#
_symmetry.space_group_name_H-M   'P 1'
#
loop_
_entity.id
_entity.type
_entity.pdbx_description
1 polymer ?
#
loop_
_entity_poly.entity_id
_entity_poly.type
_entity_poly.pdbx_seq_one_letter_code
_entity_poly.pdbx_strand_id
1 'polypeptide(L)'
;MKKVILAGVVIAAAISAVSCGGKNGSKVANKDKPLVFYNRQPSDPVSGEIDMESMNWNGSTYYVGFDAAGGGAVQGQLIKDFLASADPAVIDRNGDGILGYVLCVGDVGHNDSRARTEGIRRALDTWNGSPDPTNVKDGSVNVGGKTLKVVELEGKAMTGTDGSTWNANAATDAMSGWATKFADQIDMVVSNNDGMAMGCLQASNYPAGVPIFGYDANADAIEAIGAGRLTGTVSQNVDAQATATLQVLRNLLDGLTGSDVYTQGISTTDRYGNKISAPVDYVNSTKALLAQNSGVNSSNWEQYKAGNRDTGIKQTNAETKKVLLTVYNSADNFLSSSYVPALNYYAPLLNLDLTIVQGDGQNESSCIDKFTNLGNYDAYAINMVKTNSGRDYTDRLKY
;
A
#
# COMPACT_ATOMS: atom_id res chain seq x y z
N MET A 1 12.46 -65.84 -70.43
CA MET A 1 11.74 -64.70 -69.80
C MET A 1 11.06 -65.22 -68.54
N LYS A 2 11.48 -64.68 -67.39
CA LYS A 2 11.07 -64.98 -66.00
C LYS A 2 9.74 -64.25 -65.69
N LYS A 3 8.94 -64.50 -64.65
CA LYS A 3 8.59 -65.59 -63.72
C LYS A 3 7.29 -65.05 -63.07
N VAL A 4 6.32 -65.91 -62.81
CA VAL A 4 5.10 -65.59 -62.04
C VAL A 4 5.47 -65.31 -60.58
N ILE A 5 4.91 -64.26 -59.96
CA ILE A 5 4.96 -64.05 -58.50
C ILE A 5 3.58 -63.65 -57.99
N LEU A 6 3.12 -64.44 -57.01
CA LEU A 6 1.92 -64.36 -56.19
C LEU A 6 1.97 -63.12 -55.27
N ALA A 7 0.85 -62.41 -55.15
CA ALA A 7 0.67 -61.35 -54.15
C ALA A 7 0.25 -61.98 -52.80
N GLY A 8 1.12 -61.90 -51.80
CA GLY A 8 0.82 -62.19 -50.40
C GLY A 8 0.63 -60.89 -49.62
N VAL A 9 -0.57 -60.69 -49.07
CA VAL A 9 -0.89 -59.59 -48.14
C VAL A 9 -0.32 -59.93 -46.77
N VAL A 10 0.56 -59.09 -46.24
CA VAL A 10 1.03 -59.15 -44.84
C VAL A 10 0.48 -57.93 -44.11
N ILE A 11 -0.42 -58.17 -43.17
CA ILE A 11 -0.90 -57.19 -42.19
C ILE A 11 0.17 -57.10 -41.09
N ALA A 12 0.82 -55.94 -40.97
CA ALA A 12 1.71 -55.64 -39.85
C ALA A 12 0.93 -54.82 -38.80
N ALA A 13 0.68 -55.42 -37.64
CA ALA A 13 0.14 -54.75 -36.47
C ALA A 13 1.22 -53.85 -35.85
N ALA A 14 0.96 -52.55 -35.79
CA ALA A 14 1.80 -51.59 -35.07
C ALA A 14 1.45 -51.62 -33.58
N ILE A 15 2.33 -52.19 -32.76
CA ILE A 15 2.29 -52.09 -31.31
C ILE A 15 2.84 -50.71 -30.95
N SER A 16 1.96 -49.79 -30.54
CA SER A 16 2.35 -48.51 -29.94
C SER A 16 2.83 -48.74 -28.51
N ALA A 17 4.15 -48.70 -28.29
CA ALA A 17 4.74 -48.63 -26.96
C ALA A 17 4.39 -47.26 -26.35
N VAL A 18 3.51 -47.27 -25.34
CA VAL A 18 3.29 -46.12 -24.45
C VAL A 18 4.55 -45.96 -23.61
N SER A 19 5.36 -44.94 -23.95
CA SER A 19 6.43 -44.49 -23.08
C SER A 19 5.79 -43.74 -21.91
N CYS A 20 5.78 -44.37 -20.74
CA CYS A 20 5.62 -43.69 -19.46
C CYS A 20 6.86 -42.83 -19.21
N GLY A 21 6.88 -41.63 -19.79
CA GLY A 21 7.84 -40.58 -19.43
C GLY A 21 7.50 -40.05 -18.05
N GLY A 22 8.39 -40.29 -17.08
CA GLY A 22 8.32 -39.67 -15.76
C GLY A 22 8.25 -38.15 -15.89
N LYS A 23 7.42 -37.52 -15.04
CA LYS A 23 7.34 -36.07 -14.89
C LYS A 23 8.66 -35.52 -14.31
N ASN A 24 9.67 -35.36 -15.15
CA ASN A 24 10.71 -34.36 -14.92
C ASN A 24 10.10 -33.00 -15.27
N GLY A 25 9.47 -32.36 -14.28
CA GLY A 25 8.97 -31.00 -14.44
C GLY A 25 10.12 -30.07 -14.79
N SER A 26 10.11 -29.49 -16.00
CA SER A 26 11.02 -28.41 -16.34
C SER A 26 10.92 -27.31 -15.30
N LYS A 27 12.05 -26.89 -14.73
CA LYS A 27 12.10 -25.76 -13.79
C LYS A 27 11.54 -24.53 -14.50
N VAL A 28 10.55 -23.85 -13.92
CA VAL A 28 9.98 -22.61 -14.48
C VAL A 28 11.06 -21.52 -14.43
N ALA A 29 11.32 -20.87 -15.56
CA ALA A 29 12.28 -19.77 -15.64
C ALA A 29 11.79 -18.56 -14.84
N ASN A 30 12.70 -17.78 -14.25
CA ASN A 30 12.33 -16.65 -13.38
C ASN A 30 11.41 -15.64 -14.10
N LYS A 31 11.64 -15.41 -15.40
CA LYS A 31 10.85 -14.51 -16.24
C LYS A 31 9.37 -14.91 -16.38
N ASP A 32 9.05 -16.19 -16.18
CA ASP A 32 7.70 -16.74 -16.33
C ASP A 32 6.98 -16.90 -14.99
N LYS A 33 7.65 -16.59 -13.86
CA LYS A 33 7.07 -16.72 -12.53
C LYS A 33 6.14 -15.55 -12.17
N PRO A 34 5.19 -15.76 -11.25
CA PRO A 34 4.33 -14.70 -10.74
C PRO A 34 5.12 -13.56 -10.07
N LEU A 35 4.67 -12.33 -10.31
CA LEU A 35 5.24 -11.11 -9.75
C LEU A 35 4.10 -10.21 -9.26
N VAL A 36 4.16 -9.78 -8.00
CA VAL A 36 3.23 -8.77 -7.47
C VAL A 36 4.01 -7.57 -6.96
N PHE A 37 3.88 -6.43 -7.60
CA PHE A 37 4.27 -5.17 -6.97
C PHE A 37 3.26 -4.83 -5.88
N TYR A 38 3.69 -4.28 -4.75
CA TYR A 38 2.75 -3.92 -3.68
C TYR A 38 3.15 -2.67 -2.91
N ASN A 39 2.14 -1.98 -2.36
CA ASN A 39 2.21 -0.74 -1.58
C ASN A 39 2.79 0.48 -2.33
N ARG A 40 3.88 0.33 -3.10
CA ARG A 40 4.49 1.36 -3.94
C ARG A 40 4.32 0.94 -5.40
N GLN A 41 3.36 1.53 -6.09
CA GLN A 41 3.03 1.18 -7.48
C GLN A 41 4.18 1.60 -8.42
N PRO A 42 4.53 0.78 -9.44
CA PRO A 42 5.40 1.23 -10.51
C PRO A 42 4.83 2.48 -11.20
N SER A 43 5.55 3.61 -11.10
CA SER A 43 5.11 4.89 -11.64
C SER A 43 6.28 5.86 -11.83
N ASP A 44 6.09 6.84 -12.71
CA ASP A 44 6.97 7.99 -12.78
C ASP A 44 6.83 8.84 -11.50
N PRO A 45 7.93 9.13 -10.77
CA PRO A 45 7.86 9.84 -9.49
C PRO A 45 7.50 11.33 -9.62
N VAL A 46 7.48 11.88 -10.84
CA VAL A 46 7.17 13.29 -11.11
C VAL A 46 5.72 13.46 -11.55
N SER A 47 5.27 12.71 -12.56
CA SER A 47 3.90 12.78 -13.09
C SER A 47 2.92 11.89 -12.32
N GLY A 48 3.40 10.82 -11.67
CA GLY A 48 2.57 9.78 -11.08
C GLY A 48 1.97 8.81 -12.09
N GLU A 49 2.32 8.93 -13.39
CA GLU A 49 1.85 8.02 -14.43
C GLU A 49 2.36 6.59 -14.16
N ILE A 50 1.46 5.61 -14.28
CA ILE A 50 1.80 4.22 -13.99
C ILE A 50 2.75 3.68 -15.06
N ASP A 51 3.83 3.05 -14.60
CA ASP A 51 4.81 2.39 -15.47
C ASP A 51 4.23 1.06 -15.99
N MET A 52 3.56 1.14 -17.13
CA MET A 52 3.00 -0.02 -17.79
C MET A 52 4.05 -0.93 -18.44
N GLU A 53 5.31 -0.52 -18.58
CA GLU A 53 6.40 -1.43 -19.00
C GLU A 53 6.65 -2.44 -17.89
N SER A 54 6.82 -1.97 -16.65
CA SER A 54 6.95 -2.85 -15.48
C SER A 54 5.69 -3.69 -15.22
N MET A 55 4.48 -3.10 -15.33
CA MET A 55 3.23 -3.85 -15.11
C MET A 55 2.95 -4.91 -16.17
N ASN A 56 3.50 -4.76 -17.38
CA ASN A 56 3.37 -5.72 -18.48
C ASN A 56 4.58 -6.65 -18.59
N TRP A 57 5.44 -6.73 -17.57
CA TRP A 57 6.60 -7.62 -17.53
C TRP A 57 6.28 -9.04 -18.00
N ASN A 58 5.22 -9.65 -17.45
CA ASN A 58 4.63 -10.88 -17.95
C ASN A 58 3.10 -10.95 -17.68
N GLY A 59 2.46 -12.02 -18.18
CA GLY A 59 1.02 -12.27 -17.98
C GLY A 59 0.60 -12.53 -16.53
N SER A 60 1.58 -12.71 -15.63
CA SER A 60 1.41 -13.04 -14.21
C SER A 60 1.90 -11.91 -13.29
N THR A 61 1.97 -10.68 -13.81
CA THR A 61 2.40 -9.48 -13.08
C THR A 61 1.20 -8.65 -12.63
N TYR A 62 1.08 -8.34 -11.34
CA TYR A 62 -0.03 -7.54 -10.78
C TYR A 62 0.48 -6.49 -9.80
N TYR A 63 -0.38 -5.53 -9.45
CA TYR A 63 -0.15 -4.58 -8.36
C TYR A 63 -1.19 -4.79 -7.27
N VAL A 64 -0.79 -4.69 -6.00
CA VAL A 64 -1.70 -4.66 -4.86
C VAL A 64 -1.44 -3.43 -4.01
N GLY A 65 -2.49 -2.67 -3.75
CA GLY A 65 -2.44 -1.48 -2.90
C GLY A 65 -3.84 -1.12 -2.42
N PHE A 66 -4.09 0.18 -2.29
CA PHE A 66 -5.41 0.72 -1.96
C PHE A 66 -5.78 1.84 -2.93
N ASP A 67 -7.06 2.22 -2.95
CA ASP A 67 -7.52 3.37 -3.74
C ASP A 67 -6.95 4.66 -3.14
N ALA A 68 -5.77 5.10 -3.60
CA ALA A 68 -5.07 6.24 -3.03
C ALA A 68 -5.86 7.56 -3.18
N ALA A 69 -6.52 7.75 -4.32
CA ALA A 69 -7.33 8.94 -4.60
C ALA A 69 -8.60 8.97 -3.75
N GLY A 70 -9.34 7.85 -3.70
CA GLY A 70 -10.48 7.70 -2.79
C GLY A 70 -10.05 7.83 -1.33
N GLY A 71 -8.86 7.36 -1.00
CA GLY A 71 -8.24 7.49 0.31
C GLY A 71 -8.03 8.93 0.77
N GLY A 72 -7.41 9.76 -0.07
CA GLY A 72 -7.28 11.20 0.19
C GLY A 72 -8.63 11.88 0.37
N ALA A 73 -9.64 11.50 -0.42
CA ALA A 73 -11.01 12.02 -0.26
C ALA A 73 -11.64 11.59 1.08
N VAL A 74 -11.43 10.34 1.52
CA VAL A 74 -11.87 9.86 2.83
C VAL A 74 -11.20 10.63 3.97
N GLN A 75 -9.89 10.90 3.88
CA GLN A 75 -9.18 11.71 4.88
C GLN A 75 -9.73 13.13 4.93
N GLY A 76 -9.92 13.76 3.77
CA GLY A 76 -10.50 15.10 3.69
C GLY A 76 -11.93 15.16 4.25
N GLN A 77 -12.75 14.15 3.97
CA GLN A 77 -14.11 14.05 4.51
C GLN A 77 -14.10 13.85 6.02
N LEU A 78 -13.23 13.00 6.55
CA LEU A 78 -13.05 12.80 7.99
C LEU A 78 -12.74 14.12 8.71
N ILE A 79 -11.85 14.95 8.14
CA ILE A 79 -11.52 16.28 8.66
C ILE A 79 -12.74 17.19 8.61
N LYS A 80 -13.46 17.24 7.48
CA LYS A 80 -14.66 18.08 7.35
C LYS A 80 -15.77 17.69 8.32
N ASP A 81 -16.00 16.40 8.55
CA ASP A 81 -17.01 15.92 9.48
C ASP A 81 -16.66 16.29 10.93
N PHE A 82 -15.38 16.20 11.29
CA PHE A 82 -14.88 16.70 12.57
C PHE A 82 -15.13 18.22 12.70
N LEU A 83 -14.73 19.02 11.71
CA LEU A 83 -14.89 20.48 11.75
C LEU A 83 -16.37 20.90 11.79
N ALA A 84 -17.23 20.26 11.01
CA ALA A 84 -18.66 20.56 10.96
C ALA A 84 -19.36 20.32 12.31
N SER A 85 -18.85 19.40 13.13
CA SER A 85 -19.38 19.10 14.48
C SER A 85 -18.68 19.83 15.62
N ALA A 86 -17.59 20.55 15.34
CA ALA A 86 -16.81 21.28 16.34
C ALA A 86 -17.40 22.65 16.70
N ASP A 87 -17.03 23.17 17.87
CA ASP A 87 -17.28 24.57 18.24
C ASP A 87 -16.25 25.48 17.53
N PRO A 88 -16.69 26.41 16.67
CA PRO A 88 -15.77 27.30 15.97
C PRO A 88 -14.92 28.15 16.91
N ALA A 89 -15.39 28.51 18.11
CA ALA A 89 -14.60 29.28 19.07
C ALA A 89 -13.50 28.45 19.77
N VAL A 90 -13.57 27.12 19.67
CA VAL A 90 -12.54 26.20 20.16
C VAL A 90 -11.52 25.89 19.05
N ILE A 91 -11.99 25.76 17.81
CA ILE A 91 -11.12 25.48 16.67
C ILE A 91 -10.30 26.71 16.27
N ASP A 92 -10.92 27.89 16.16
CA ASP A 92 -10.23 29.17 15.87
C ASP A 92 -9.57 29.68 17.17
N ARG A 93 -8.35 29.19 17.44
CA ARG A 93 -7.73 29.31 18.78
C ARG A 93 -7.33 30.74 19.12
N ASN A 94 -7.00 31.55 18.13
CA ASN A 94 -6.60 32.95 18.30
C ASN A 94 -7.74 33.94 18.00
N GLY A 95 -8.88 33.47 17.47
CA GLY A 95 -10.08 34.26 17.21
C GLY A 95 -9.97 35.16 15.98
N ASP A 96 -9.04 34.91 15.06
CA ASP A 96 -8.80 35.75 13.88
C ASP A 96 -9.76 35.44 12.70
N GLY A 97 -10.60 34.41 12.84
CA GLY A 97 -11.52 33.96 11.79
C GLY A 97 -10.88 33.08 10.72
N ILE A 98 -9.65 32.64 10.93
CA ILE A 98 -8.87 31.75 10.08
C ILE A 98 -8.74 30.39 10.79
N LEU A 99 -8.83 29.31 10.01
CA LEU A 99 -8.33 28.00 10.39
C LEU A 99 -6.95 27.85 9.77
N GLY A 100 -5.91 28.01 10.59
CA GLY A 100 -4.53 27.76 10.20
C GLY A 100 -4.17 26.29 10.40
N TYR A 101 -3.63 25.62 9.38
CA TYR A 101 -3.12 24.26 9.54
C TYR A 101 -1.71 24.08 9.00
N VAL A 102 -0.99 23.12 9.58
CA VAL A 102 0.31 22.64 9.07
C VAL A 102 0.16 21.23 8.51
N LEU A 103 0.91 20.93 7.45
CA LEU A 103 0.81 19.67 6.72
C LEU A 103 2.15 18.92 6.67
N CYS A 104 2.16 17.71 7.22
CA CYS A 104 3.27 16.76 7.08
C CYS A 104 3.10 15.98 5.77
N VAL A 105 3.99 16.24 4.81
CA VAL A 105 4.03 15.57 3.50
C VAL A 105 5.03 14.41 3.56
N GLY A 106 4.67 13.29 2.94
CA GLY A 106 5.51 12.10 2.85
C GLY A 106 6.59 12.20 1.77
N ASP A 107 6.90 11.06 1.14
CA ASP A 107 7.71 11.02 -0.08
C ASP A 107 6.97 11.71 -1.24
N VAL A 108 7.49 12.85 -1.70
CA VAL A 108 6.92 13.64 -2.80
C VAL A 108 6.93 12.88 -4.15
N GLY A 109 7.78 11.86 -4.29
CA GLY A 109 7.81 10.96 -5.43
C GLY A 109 6.74 9.87 -5.38
N HIS A 110 6.02 9.74 -4.27
CA HIS A 110 5.06 8.66 -4.05
C HIS A 110 3.62 9.08 -4.38
N ASN A 111 2.92 8.27 -5.16
CA ASN A 111 1.53 8.53 -5.55
C ASN A 111 0.60 8.71 -4.34
N ASP A 112 0.79 7.95 -3.25
CA ASP A 112 -0.06 8.11 -2.07
C ASP A 112 0.11 9.47 -1.39
N SER A 113 1.35 9.98 -1.28
CA SER A 113 1.58 11.30 -0.65
C SER A 113 0.88 12.39 -1.45
N ARG A 114 0.92 12.29 -2.78
CA ARG A 114 0.25 13.20 -3.71
C ARG A 114 -1.27 13.15 -3.53
N ALA A 115 -1.84 11.94 -3.54
CA ALA A 115 -3.28 11.74 -3.44
C ALA A 115 -3.84 12.18 -2.07
N ARG A 116 -3.14 11.86 -0.97
CA ARG A 116 -3.52 12.27 0.38
C ARG A 116 -3.46 13.80 0.52
N THR A 117 -2.38 14.42 0.06
CA THR A 117 -2.23 15.89 0.05
C THR A 117 -3.31 16.58 -0.78
N GLU A 118 -3.59 16.07 -1.99
CA GLU A 118 -4.66 16.59 -2.84
C GLU A 118 -6.03 16.49 -2.16
N GLY A 119 -6.35 15.33 -1.57
CA GLY A 119 -7.60 15.11 -0.87
C GLY A 119 -7.82 16.07 0.31
N ILE A 120 -6.82 16.25 1.15
CA ILE A 120 -6.84 17.21 2.27
C ILE A 120 -7.05 18.63 1.74
N ARG A 121 -6.21 19.07 0.80
CA ARG A 121 -6.26 20.43 0.26
C ARG A 121 -7.56 20.72 -0.47
N ARG A 122 -8.14 19.75 -1.17
CA ARG A 122 -9.47 19.91 -1.80
C ARG A 122 -10.58 20.01 -0.76
N ALA A 123 -10.53 19.21 0.29
CA ALA A 123 -11.53 19.27 1.36
C ALA A 123 -11.52 20.60 2.11
N LEU A 124 -10.34 21.21 2.25
CA LEU A 124 -10.10 22.50 2.88
C LEU A 124 -10.11 23.70 1.90
N ASP A 125 -10.39 23.45 0.62
CA ASP A 125 -10.36 24.44 -0.46
C ASP A 125 -9.02 25.21 -0.62
N THR A 126 -7.90 24.58 -0.25
CA THR A 126 -6.53 25.11 -0.40
C THR A 126 -5.78 24.55 -1.60
N TRP A 127 -6.41 23.65 -2.38
CA TRP A 127 -5.79 23.04 -3.57
C TRP A 127 -5.57 24.06 -4.69
N ASN A 128 -4.33 24.15 -5.19
CA ASN A 128 -3.95 25.03 -6.30
C ASN A 128 -3.39 24.27 -7.52
N GLY A 129 -3.84 23.04 -7.75
CA GLY A 129 -3.46 22.24 -8.93
C GLY A 129 -2.17 21.44 -8.81
N SER A 130 -1.49 21.45 -7.65
CA SER A 130 -0.28 20.64 -7.42
C SER A 130 -0.19 20.15 -5.97
N PRO A 131 0.34 18.93 -5.74
CA PRO A 131 0.67 18.45 -4.40
C PRO A 131 1.98 19.07 -3.86
N ASP A 132 2.68 19.91 -4.64
CA ASP A 132 3.87 20.62 -4.19
C ASP A 132 3.56 21.43 -2.91
N PRO A 133 4.36 21.28 -1.83
CA PRO A 133 4.17 22.01 -0.59
C PRO A 133 4.07 23.53 -0.75
N THR A 134 4.69 24.11 -1.79
CA THR A 134 4.71 25.55 -2.06
C THR A 134 3.52 26.05 -2.88
N ASN A 135 2.74 25.16 -3.49
CA ASN A 135 1.64 25.54 -4.38
C ASN A 135 0.27 25.42 -3.69
N VAL A 136 -0.03 26.41 -2.85
CA VAL A 136 -1.28 26.50 -2.07
C VAL A 136 -2.00 27.82 -2.32
N LYS A 137 -3.31 27.84 -2.07
CA LYS A 137 -4.12 29.05 -2.01
C LYS A 137 -4.88 29.11 -0.68
N ASP A 138 -5.37 30.30 -0.35
CA ASP A 138 -6.35 30.45 0.72
C ASP A 138 -7.65 29.70 0.35
N GLY A 139 -8.22 29.02 1.34
CA GLY A 139 -9.45 28.25 1.22
C GLY A 139 -10.56 28.74 2.14
N SER A 140 -11.61 27.94 2.25
CA SER A 140 -12.71 28.15 3.18
C SER A 140 -13.35 26.83 3.58
N VAL A 141 -13.81 26.74 4.82
CA VAL A 141 -14.48 25.53 5.34
C VAL A 141 -15.55 25.91 6.36
N ASN A 142 -16.56 25.04 6.52
CA ASN A 142 -17.54 25.18 7.58
C ASN A 142 -17.03 24.55 8.87
N VAL A 143 -17.12 25.30 9.98
CA VAL A 143 -16.82 24.85 11.34
C VAL A 143 -18.02 25.18 12.22
N GLY A 144 -18.73 24.16 12.72
CA GLY A 144 -19.91 24.33 13.57
C GLY A 144 -20.95 25.32 13.03
N GLY A 145 -21.18 25.35 11.71
CA GLY A 145 -22.11 26.28 11.07
C GLY A 145 -21.52 27.66 10.70
N LYS A 146 -20.31 28.01 11.14
CA LYS A 146 -19.59 29.24 10.73
C LYS A 146 -18.61 28.94 9.60
N THR A 147 -18.57 29.77 8.57
CA THR A 147 -17.53 29.69 7.54
C THR A 147 -16.26 30.39 8.04
N LEU A 148 -15.14 29.67 8.07
CA LEU A 148 -13.82 30.25 8.33
C LEU A 148 -13.00 30.30 7.04
N LYS A 149 -12.10 31.28 6.95
CA LYS A 149 -11.01 31.25 5.97
C LYS A 149 -10.06 30.11 6.35
N VAL A 150 -9.45 29.43 5.39
CA VAL A 150 -8.45 28.40 5.66
C VAL A 150 -7.11 28.81 5.09
N VAL A 151 -6.04 28.64 5.86
CA VAL A 151 -4.66 28.89 5.44
C VAL A 151 -3.80 27.67 5.77
N GLU A 152 -3.15 27.10 4.75
CA GLU A 152 -2.03 26.18 4.98
C GLU A 152 -0.82 27.03 5.40
N LEU A 153 -0.55 27.08 6.71
CA LEU A 153 0.55 27.87 7.26
C LEU A 153 1.90 27.40 6.72
N GLU A 154 2.07 26.08 6.66
CA GLU A 154 3.22 25.43 6.03
C GLU A 154 2.91 23.96 5.72
N GLY A 155 3.15 23.55 4.48
CA GLY A 155 3.33 22.15 4.11
C GLY A 155 4.80 21.82 4.00
N LYS A 156 5.24 20.65 4.47
CA LYS A 156 6.64 20.26 4.42
C LYS A 156 6.82 18.76 4.24
N ALA A 157 7.71 18.36 3.33
CA ALA A 157 8.16 16.98 3.23
C ALA A 157 9.00 16.59 4.45
N MET A 158 8.61 15.52 5.14
CA MET A 158 9.32 15.05 6.34
C MET A 158 10.44 14.11 5.94
N THR A 159 11.55 14.74 5.52
CA THR A 159 12.76 14.05 5.11
C THR A 159 13.81 14.07 6.23
N GLY A 160 14.30 12.90 6.61
CA GLY A 160 15.42 12.74 7.54
C GLY A 160 16.73 13.29 6.96
N THR A 161 17.71 13.58 7.81
CA THR A 161 19.04 14.07 7.39
C THR A 161 19.82 13.04 6.56
N ASP A 162 19.40 11.78 6.60
CA ASP A 162 19.90 10.65 5.81
C ASP A 162 19.17 10.45 4.47
N GLY A 163 18.22 11.32 4.13
CA GLY A 163 17.33 11.19 2.95
C GLY A 163 16.03 10.44 3.25
N SER A 164 15.91 9.88 4.46
CA SER A 164 14.70 9.43 5.14
C SER A 164 13.33 9.91 4.67
N THR A 165 12.53 9.27 3.80
CA THR A 165 11.14 9.77 3.59
C THR A 165 10.18 9.26 4.66
N TRP A 166 9.05 9.95 4.88
CA TRP A 166 8.05 9.60 5.92
C TRP A 166 8.64 9.60 7.34
N ASN A 167 9.61 10.47 7.60
CA ASN A 167 10.45 10.38 8.79
C ASN A 167 9.76 11.00 10.02
N ALA A 168 9.53 10.18 11.05
CA ALA A 168 8.86 10.61 12.29
C ALA A 168 9.68 11.66 13.08
N ASN A 169 11.01 11.54 13.13
CA ASN A 169 11.86 12.51 13.83
C ASN A 169 11.84 13.88 13.13
N ALA A 170 11.88 13.90 11.80
CA ALA A 170 11.72 15.12 11.01
C ALA A 170 10.36 15.79 11.27
N ALA A 171 9.29 14.99 11.47
CA ALA A 171 7.98 15.50 11.85
C ALA A 171 7.98 16.09 13.28
N THR A 172 8.64 15.45 14.26
CA THR A 172 8.84 15.99 15.61
C THR A 172 9.55 17.34 15.58
N ASP A 173 10.64 17.44 14.83
CA ASP A 173 11.44 18.67 14.70
C ASP A 173 10.65 19.78 13.99
N ALA A 174 9.93 19.43 12.92
CA ALA A 174 9.07 20.37 12.19
C ALA A 174 7.95 20.91 13.09
N MET A 175 7.24 20.03 13.81
CA MET A 175 6.18 20.41 14.73
C MET A 175 6.72 21.31 15.85
N SER A 176 7.89 20.99 16.40
CA SER A 176 8.53 21.82 17.43
C SER A 176 8.83 23.23 16.92
N GLY A 177 9.37 23.33 15.70
CA GLY A 177 9.63 24.61 15.03
C GLY A 177 8.35 25.39 14.68
N TRP A 178 7.32 24.71 14.19
CA TRP A 178 6.03 25.31 13.87
C TRP A 178 5.33 25.84 15.11
N ALA A 179 5.31 25.09 16.22
CA ALA A 179 4.75 25.56 17.48
C ALA A 179 5.43 26.84 17.99
N THR A 180 6.74 27.01 17.77
CA THR A 180 7.44 28.27 18.07
C THR A 180 7.14 29.37 17.07
N LYS A 181 7.10 29.05 15.77
CA LYS A 181 6.96 30.02 14.67
C LYS A 181 5.54 30.60 14.56
N PHE A 182 4.54 29.74 14.64
CA PHE A 182 3.13 30.06 14.38
C PHE A 182 2.29 30.15 15.66
N ALA A 183 2.74 29.53 16.75
CA ALA A 183 2.10 29.59 18.06
C ALA A 183 0.60 29.23 18.05
N ASP A 184 -0.27 30.19 18.35
CA ASP A 184 -1.72 30.04 18.42
C ASP A 184 -2.42 30.14 17.06
N GLN A 185 -1.70 30.41 15.97
CA GLN A 185 -2.24 30.33 14.60
C GLN A 185 -2.48 28.87 14.14
N ILE A 186 -1.88 27.87 14.81
CA ILE A 186 -2.04 26.46 14.43
C ILE A 186 -3.35 25.91 15.02
N ASP A 187 -4.40 25.82 14.24
CA ASP A 187 -5.69 25.27 14.66
C ASP A 187 -5.81 23.77 14.39
N MET A 188 -4.98 23.22 13.50
CA MET A 188 -4.99 21.80 13.17
C MET A 188 -3.63 21.34 12.61
N VAL A 189 -3.28 20.08 12.89
CA VAL A 189 -2.15 19.39 12.24
C VAL A 189 -2.71 18.29 11.34
N VAL A 190 -2.26 18.21 10.10
CA VAL A 190 -2.64 17.13 9.19
C VAL A 190 -1.39 16.44 8.69
N SER A 191 -1.45 15.13 8.54
CA SER A 191 -0.31 14.33 8.08
C SER A 191 -0.73 13.37 6.99
N ASN A 192 0.13 13.19 5.99
CA ASN A 192 -0.06 12.14 5.00
C ASN A 192 0.06 10.73 5.61
N ASN A 193 0.63 10.54 6.81
CA ASN A 193 0.56 9.24 7.50
C ASN A 193 0.60 9.32 9.03
N ASP A 194 0.32 8.19 9.66
CA ASP A 194 0.30 8.02 11.11
C ASP A 194 1.69 8.16 11.71
N GLY A 195 2.73 7.60 11.09
CA GLY A 195 4.11 7.70 11.61
C GLY A 195 4.57 9.15 11.83
N MET A 196 4.29 10.04 10.88
CA MET A 196 4.60 11.47 11.01
C MET A 196 3.64 12.20 11.96
N ALA A 197 2.35 11.83 12.00
CA ALA A 197 1.40 12.39 12.96
C ALA A 197 1.79 12.06 14.41
N MET A 198 2.16 10.81 14.65
CA MET A 198 2.65 10.32 15.93
C MET A 198 3.99 10.97 16.30
N GLY A 199 4.85 11.24 15.31
CA GLY A 199 6.05 12.06 15.49
C GLY A 199 5.73 13.50 15.96
N CYS A 200 4.77 14.17 15.32
CA CYS A 200 4.32 15.49 15.77
C CYS A 200 3.87 15.48 17.24
N LEU A 201 3.13 14.45 17.65
CA LEU A 201 2.69 14.28 19.05
C LEU A 201 3.84 14.03 20.04
N GLN A 202 5.06 13.73 19.58
CA GLN A 202 6.25 13.66 20.45
C GLN A 202 6.90 15.02 20.70
N ALA A 203 6.51 16.08 19.99
CA ALA A 203 7.04 17.42 20.24
C ALA A 203 6.70 17.87 21.67
N SER A 204 7.70 18.23 22.45
CA SER A 204 7.53 18.60 23.87
C SER A 204 6.69 19.86 24.07
N ASN A 205 6.58 20.69 23.03
CA ASN A 205 5.77 21.89 22.94
C ASN A 205 4.56 21.73 21.99
N TYR A 206 4.10 20.49 21.75
CA TYR A 206 2.87 20.27 20.99
C TYR A 206 1.71 21.07 21.62
N PRO A 207 1.01 21.95 20.87
CA PRO A 207 0.03 22.82 21.49
C PRO A 207 -1.18 22.02 21.99
N ALA A 208 -1.48 22.15 23.29
CA ALA A 208 -2.57 21.42 23.92
C ALA A 208 -3.91 21.70 23.23
N GLY A 209 -4.68 20.64 22.97
CA GLY A 209 -6.00 20.73 22.35
C GLY A 209 -6.01 20.89 20.83
N VAL A 210 -4.84 21.04 20.17
CA VAL A 210 -4.80 21.10 18.70
C VAL A 210 -5.12 19.71 18.12
N PRO A 211 -6.19 19.57 17.32
CA PRO A 211 -6.52 18.32 16.66
C PRO A 211 -5.46 17.93 15.63
N ILE A 212 -5.24 16.62 15.51
CA ILE A 212 -4.28 16.06 14.57
C ILE A 212 -4.84 14.83 13.86
N PHE A 213 -4.62 14.78 12.55
CA PHE A 213 -5.09 13.71 11.68
C PHE A 213 -3.93 12.98 11.00
N GLY A 214 -3.95 11.66 11.08
CA GLY A 214 -3.03 10.77 10.38
C GLY A 214 -3.69 10.04 9.21
N TYR A 215 -3.03 8.98 8.77
CA TYR A 215 -3.45 8.05 7.73
C TYR A 215 -2.65 6.75 7.94
N ASP A 216 -3.29 5.58 7.91
CA ASP A 216 -2.76 4.21 7.82
C ASP A 216 -3.52 3.28 8.79
N ALA A 217 -4.06 3.82 9.87
CA ALA A 217 -4.64 3.09 11.01
C ALA A 217 -3.62 2.17 11.70
N ASN A 218 -2.41 2.68 11.93
CA ASN A 218 -1.38 1.96 12.69
C ASN A 218 -1.83 1.72 14.13
N ALA A 219 -1.35 0.64 14.74
CA ALA A 219 -1.77 0.22 16.07
C ALA A 219 -1.61 1.33 17.12
N ASP A 220 -0.50 2.04 17.11
CA ASP A 220 -0.19 3.16 18.00
C ASP A 220 -1.06 4.39 17.74
N ALA A 221 -1.41 4.65 16.48
CA ALA A 221 -2.38 5.69 16.10
C ALA A 221 -3.80 5.34 16.56
N ILE A 222 -4.23 4.09 16.41
CA ILE A 222 -5.53 3.61 16.92
C ILE A 222 -5.60 3.73 18.45
N GLU A 223 -4.55 3.35 19.16
CA GLU A 223 -4.45 3.56 20.61
C GLU A 223 -4.45 5.05 20.97
N ALA A 224 -3.76 5.89 20.19
CA ALA A 224 -3.75 7.34 20.39
C ALA A 224 -5.14 7.97 20.20
N ILE A 225 -5.96 7.46 19.28
CA ILE A 225 -7.35 7.87 19.13
C ILE A 225 -8.17 7.47 20.35
N GLY A 226 -8.03 6.21 20.81
CA GLY A 226 -8.69 5.75 22.03
C GLY A 226 -8.31 6.54 23.28
N ALA A 227 -7.08 7.05 23.32
CA ALA A 227 -6.57 7.93 24.38
C ALA A 227 -6.89 9.42 24.18
N GLY A 228 -7.58 9.81 23.10
CA GLY A 228 -7.92 11.20 22.78
C GLY A 228 -6.73 12.09 22.39
N ARG A 229 -5.58 11.50 22.00
CA ARG A 229 -4.38 12.22 21.56
C ARG A 229 -4.35 12.48 20.06
N LEU A 230 -4.77 11.49 19.26
CA LEU A 230 -4.93 11.61 17.81
C LEU A 230 -6.42 11.77 17.51
N THR A 231 -6.80 12.72 16.65
CA THR A 231 -8.21 13.02 16.36
C THR A 231 -8.84 12.01 15.41
N GLY A 232 -8.06 11.55 14.42
CA GLY A 232 -8.50 10.53 13.50
C GLY A 232 -7.40 10.06 12.55
N THR A 233 -7.66 8.94 11.89
CA THR A 233 -6.80 8.37 10.85
C THR A 233 -7.67 7.70 9.77
N VAL A 234 -7.06 7.17 8.72
CA VAL A 234 -7.74 6.42 7.67
C VAL A 234 -7.14 5.03 7.60
N SER A 235 -7.98 4.00 7.74
CA SER A 235 -7.58 2.63 7.44
C SER A 235 -7.56 2.43 5.94
N GLN A 236 -6.42 1.97 5.43
CA GLN A 236 -6.24 1.48 4.07
C GLN A 236 -6.46 -0.04 3.95
N ASN A 237 -7.03 -0.68 4.98
CA ASN A 237 -7.27 -2.13 5.03
C ASN A 237 -6.01 -2.96 4.75
N VAL A 238 -4.97 -2.77 5.58
CA VAL A 238 -3.67 -3.45 5.44
C VAL A 238 -3.79 -4.98 5.38
N ASP A 239 -4.69 -5.57 6.18
CA ASP A 239 -4.94 -7.01 6.15
C ASP A 239 -5.47 -7.48 4.79
N ALA A 240 -6.39 -6.73 4.18
CA ALA A 240 -6.90 -7.01 2.84
C ALA A 240 -5.79 -6.91 1.78
N GLN A 241 -4.93 -5.89 1.87
CA GLN A 241 -3.80 -5.74 0.94
C GLN A 241 -2.78 -6.89 1.10
N ALA A 242 -2.40 -7.23 2.34
CA ALA A 242 -1.47 -8.32 2.61
C ALA A 242 -2.02 -9.66 2.13
N THR A 243 -3.30 -9.97 2.42
CA THR A 243 -3.95 -11.17 1.92
C THR A 243 -4.05 -11.15 0.39
N ALA A 244 -4.43 -10.04 -0.24
CA ALA A 244 -4.56 -9.95 -1.70
C ALA A 244 -3.21 -10.17 -2.40
N THR A 245 -2.11 -9.60 -1.89
CA THR A 245 -0.75 -9.85 -2.39
C THR A 245 -0.45 -11.35 -2.40
N LEU A 246 -0.73 -12.04 -1.30
CA LEU A 246 -0.47 -13.46 -1.15
C LEU A 246 -1.45 -14.33 -1.97
N GLN A 247 -2.72 -13.95 -2.02
CA GLN A 247 -3.77 -14.68 -2.71
C GLN A 247 -3.59 -14.63 -4.23
N VAL A 248 -3.21 -13.48 -4.80
CA VAL A 248 -2.87 -13.38 -6.23
C VAL A 248 -1.72 -14.33 -6.58
N LEU A 249 -0.66 -14.33 -5.76
CA LEU A 249 0.46 -15.26 -5.93
C LEU A 249 0.00 -16.71 -5.80
N ARG A 250 -0.81 -17.03 -4.79
CA ARG A 250 -1.37 -18.36 -4.56
C ARG A 250 -2.18 -18.86 -5.75
N ASN A 251 -3.07 -18.01 -6.27
CA ASN A 251 -3.93 -18.31 -7.41
C ASN A 251 -3.09 -18.63 -8.66
N LEU A 252 -2.10 -17.79 -8.96
CA LEU A 252 -1.20 -18.00 -10.10
C LEU A 252 -0.37 -19.29 -9.95
N LEU A 253 0.16 -19.55 -8.76
CA LEU A 253 0.93 -20.76 -8.46
C LEU A 253 0.08 -22.04 -8.48
N ASP A 254 -1.23 -21.90 -8.29
CA ASP A 254 -2.22 -22.96 -8.40
C ASP A 254 -2.71 -23.18 -9.84
N GLY A 255 -2.23 -22.37 -10.79
CA GLY A 255 -2.55 -22.46 -12.20
C GLY A 255 -3.86 -21.77 -12.59
N LEU A 256 -4.43 -20.91 -11.73
CA LEU A 256 -5.56 -20.07 -12.10
C LEU A 256 -5.14 -19.06 -13.16
N THR A 257 -6.08 -18.70 -14.03
CA THR A 257 -5.86 -17.77 -15.15
C THR A 257 -7.08 -16.85 -15.31
N GLY A 258 -6.92 -15.79 -16.10
CA GLY A 258 -8.02 -14.84 -16.36
C GLY A 258 -8.52 -14.20 -15.06
N SER A 259 -9.84 -14.05 -14.94
CA SER A 259 -10.46 -13.39 -13.79
C SER A 259 -10.26 -14.11 -12.46
N ASP A 260 -10.11 -15.43 -12.49
CA ASP A 260 -9.96 -16.22 -11.27
C ASP A 260 -8.75 -15.79 -10.44
N VAL A 261 -7.70 -15.26 -11.09
CA VAL A 261 -6.50 -14.76 -10.41
C VAL A 261 -6.81 -13.63 -9.44
N TYR A 262 -7.70 -12.71 -9.81
CA TYR A 262 -8.00 -11.51 -9.03
C TYR A 262 -9.39 -11.52 -8.37
N THR A 263 -10.16 -12.61 -8.49
CA THR A 263 -11.46 -12.75 -7.82
C THR A 263 -11.46 -13.83 -6.73
N GLN A 264 -10.90 -15.02 -6.98
CA GLN A 264 -10.98 -16.13 -6.04
C GLN A 264 -10.14 -15.89 -4.79
N GLY A 265 -10.75 -16.00 -3.63
CA GLY A 265 -10.14 -15.69 -2.33
C GLY A 265 -10.11 -14.20 -2.03
N ILE A 266 -10.55 -13.35 -2.96
CA ILE A 266 -10.49 -11.89 -2.89
C ILE A 266 -11.92 -11.34 -2.79
N SER A 267 -12.63 -11.27 -3.92
CA SER A 267 -14.03 -10.80 -3.98
C SER A 267 -15.04 -11.97 -3.98
N THR A 268 -14.60 -13.15 -4.41
CA THR A 268 -15.36 -14.41 -4.35
C THR A 268 -14.63 -15.43 -3.48
N THR A 269 -15.36 -16.42 -2.99
CA THR A 269 -14.76 -17.52 -2.22
C THR A 269 -13.90 -18.41 -3.12
N ASP A 270 -12.69 -18.75 -2.67
CA ASP A 270 -11.83 -19.71 -3.37
C ASP A 270 -12.23 -21.16 -3.10
N ARG A 271 -11.50 -22.10 -3.71
CA ARG A 271 -11.69 -23.55 -3.51
C ARG A 271 -11.42 -24.05 -2.08
N TYR A 272 -10.80 -23.25 -1.23
CA TYR A 272 -10.51 -23.55 0.17
C TYR A 272 -11.51 -22.93 1.14
N GLY A 273 -12.47 -22.15 0.62
CA GLY A 273 -13.45 -21.44 1.44
C GLY A 273 -12.95 -20.08 1.94
N ASN A 274 -11.80 -19.61 1.48
CA ASN A 274 -11.24 -18.31 1.86
C ASN A 274 -11.87 -17.19 1.05
N LYS A 275 -12.05 -16.03 1.68
CA LYS A 275 -12.43 -14.77 1.03
C LYS A 275 -12.02 -13.60 1.92
N ILE A 276 -11.41 -12.56 1.33
CA ILE A 276 -11.16 -11.28 2.01
C ILE A 276 -12.50 -10.63 2.38
N SER A 277 -12.63 -10.24 3.64
CA SER A 277 -13.85 -9.62 4.18
C SER A 277 -14.01 -8.16 3.73
N ALA A 278 -12.91 -7.40 3.68
CA ALA A 278 -12.92 -6.02 3.22
C ALA A 278 -13.05 -5.93 1.68
N PRO A 279 -13.71 -4.89 1.14
CA PRO A 279 -13.80 -4.71 -0.31
C PRO A 279 -12.43 -4.46 -0.95
N VAL A 280 -12.17 -5.18 -2.04
CA VAL A 280 -10.98 -5.04 -2.89
C VAL A 280 -11.45 -4.99 -4.35
N ASP A 281 -11.17 -3.89 -5.03
CA ASP A 281 -11.53 -3.67 -6.43
C ASP A 281 -10.39 -4.05 -7.37
N TYR A 282 -10.71 -4.49 -8.59
CA TYR A 282 -9.72 -4.74 -9.64
C TYR A 282 -9.82 -3.69 -10.76
N VAL A 283 -8.71 -3.01 -11.02
CA VAL A 283 -8.55 -2.02 -12.09
C VAL A 283 -7.77 -2.65 -13.24
N ASN A 284 -8.48 -3.02 -14.30
CA ASN A 284 -7.91 -3.76 -15.42
C ASN A 284 -6.82 -3.00 -16.18
N SER A 285 -6.96 -1.68 -16.34
CA SER A 285 -6.01 -0.86 -17.11
C SER A 285 -4.60 -0.84 -16.50
N THR A 286 -4.50 -1.02 -15.18
CA THR A 286 -3.23 -0.99 -14.43
C THR A 286 -2.93 -2.31 -13.72
N LYS A 287 -3.76 -3.35 -13.94
CA LYS A 287 -3.64 -4.68 -13.31
C LYS A 287 -3.56 -4.60 -11.78
N ALA A 288 -4.29 -3.65 -11.20
CA ALA A 288 -4.20 -3.28 -9.80
C ALA A 288 -5.37 -3.86 -9.00
N LEU A 289 -5.08 -4.43 -7.84
CA LEU A 289 -6.07 -4.75 -6.82
C LEU A 289 -5.98 -3.71 -5.71
N LEU A 290 -7.08 -2.99 -5.47
CA LEU A 290 -7.12 -1.82 -4.60
C LEU A 290 -8.11 -2.07 -3.47
N ALA A 291 -7.59 -2.19 -2.24
CA ALA A 291 -8.42 -2.20 -1.04
C ALA A 291 -9.10 -0.84 -0.85
N GLN A 292 -10.34 -0.86 -0.36
CA GLN A 292 -11.10 0.36 -0.05
C GLN A 292 -10.61 1.03 1.25
N ASN A 293 -10.93 2.31 1.44
CA ASN A 293 -10.50 3.09 2.61
C ASN A 293 -11.64 3.38 3.56
N SER A 294 -11.33 3.51 4.85
CA SER A 294 -12.31 3.85 5.89
C SER A 294 -11.75 4.86 6.89
N GLY A 295 -12.51 5.92 7.17
CA GLY A 295 -12.17 6.87 8.24
C GLY A 295 -12.29 6.22 9.62
N VAL A 296 -11.34 6.53 10.50
CA VAL A 296 -11.27 6.04 11.87
C VAL A 296 -11.16 7.22 12.83
N ASN A 297 -12.04 7.25 13.83
CA ASN A 297 -12.10 8.29 14.84
C ASN A 297 -12.56 7.71 16.20
N SER A 298 -12.81 8.58 17.17
CA SER A 298 -13.23 8.19 18.53
C SER A 298 -14.51 7.34 18.59
N SER A 299 -15.36 7.37 17.57
CA SER A 299 -16.61 6.59 17.54
C SER A 299 -16.43 5.14 17.10
N ASN A 300 -15.37 4.80 16.36
CA ASN A 300 -15.21 3.49 15.74
C ASN A 300 -13.81 2.86 15.91
N TRP A 301 -12.86 3.53 16.57
CA TRP A 301 -11.47 3.06 16.71
C TRP A 301 -11.34 1.63 17.26
N GLU A 302 -12.28 1.20 18.11
CA GLU A 302 -12.23 -0.14 18.71
C GLU A 302 -12.29 -1.28 17.69
N GLN A 303 -12.89 -1.03 16.52
CA GLN A 303 -12.97 -1.98 15.41
C GLN A 303 -11.60 -2.25 14.79
N TYR A 304 -10.66 -1.31 14.94
CA TYR A 304 -9.34 -1.30 14.30
C TYR A 304 -8.20 -1.63 15.28
N LYS A 305 -8.50 -2.09 16.51
CA LYS A 305 -7.45 -2.49 17.47
C LYS A 305 -6.54 -3.57 16.88
N ALA A 306 -5.26 -3.47 17.18
CA ALA A 306 -4.26 -4.44 16.75
C ALA A 306 -4.66 -5.88 17.15
N GLY A 307 -4.37 -6.84 16.27
CA GLY A 307 -4.69 -8.26 16.49
C GLY A 307 -6.06 -8.69 15.95
N ASN A 308 -6.94 -7.75 15.57
CA ASN A 308 -8.13 -8.07 14.78
C ASN A 308 -7.69 -8.46 13.36
N ARG A 309 -7.61 -9.78 13.09
CA ARG A 309 -7.28 -10.34 11.77
C ARG A 309 -8.54 -10.83 11.06
N ASP A 310 -8.47 -10.92 9.74
CA ASP A 310 -9.58 -11.37 8.90
C ASP A 310 -9.81 -12.88 9.07
N THR A 311 -10.89 -13.23 9.78
CA THR A 311 -11.31 -14.61 10.02
C THR A 311 -11.88 -15.31 8.78
N GLY A 312 -12.11 -14.57 7.69
CA GLY A 312 -12.46 -15.10 6.38
C GLY A 312 -11.31 -15.88 5.72
N ILE A 313 -10.08 -15.73 6.22
CA ILE A 313 -8.89 -16.44 5.74
C ILE A 313 -8.50 -17.54 6.72
N LYS A 314 -8.42 -18.76 6.20
CA LYS A 314 -8.21 -19.99 6.97
C LYS A 314 -7.12 -20.83 6.34
N GLN A 315 -6.64 -21.80 7.13
CA GLN A 315 -5.60 -22.74 6.71
C GLN A 315 -6.05 -23.53 5.49
N THR A 316 -5.30 -23.38 4.40
CA THR A 316 -5.45 -24.16 3.16
C THR A 316 -4.69 -25.48 3.25
N ASN A 317 -5.02 -26.42 2.37
CA ASN A 317 -4.24 -27.64 2.10
C ASN A 317 -3.52 -27.58 0.75
N ALA A 318 -3.26 -26.37 0.22
CA ALA A 318 -2.50 -26.16 -1.01
C ALA A 318 -1.05 -26.68 -0.88
N GLU A 319 -0.41 -26.99 -2.00
CA GLU A 319 1.03 -27.31 -1.98
C GLU A 319 1.83 -26.10 -1.50
N THR A 320 2.78 -26.31 -0.58
CA THR A 320 3.66 -25.24 -0.10
C THR A 320 4.47 -24.64 -1.24
N LYS A 321 4.48 -23.32 -1.36
CA LYS A 321 5.30 -22.59 -2.33
C LYS A 321 6.15 -21.53 -1.66
N LYS A 322 7.30 -21.21 -2.25
CA LYS A 322 8.27 -20.24 -1.73
C LYS A 322 8.11 -18.89 -2.39
N VAL A 323 7.99 -17.84 -1.59
CA VAL A 323 7.86 -16.45 -2.06
C VAL A 323 9.01 -15.62 -1.51
N LEU A 324 9.71 -14.89 -2.39
CA LEU A 324 10.64 -13.85 -1.99
C LEU A 324 9.93 -12.50 -2.07
N LEU A 325 9.95 -11.76 -0.97
CA LEU A 325 9.30 -10.47 -0.83
C LEU A 325 10.31 -9.40 -0.43
N THR A 326 10.29 -8.23 -1.08
CA THR A 326 11.08 -7.06 -0.66
C THR A 326 10.21 -6.08 0.13
N VAL A 327 10.80 -5.40 1.10
CA VAL A 327 10.24 -4.23 1.81
C VAL A 327 11.23 -3.08 1.59
N TYR A 328 10.76 -1.93 1.10
CA TYR A 328 11.65 -0.85 0.67
C TYR A 328 12.48 -0.25 1.83
N ASN A 329 11.88 -0.19 3.02
CA ASN A 329 12.45 0.45 4.19
C ASN A 329 12.06 -0.29 5.47
N SER A 330 13.03 -0.86 6.19
CA SER A 330 12.76 -1.51 7.48
C SER A 330 12.35 -0.55 8.60
N ALA A 331 12.64 0.75 8.44
CA ALA A 331 12.28 1.80 9.40
C ALA A 331 10.92 2.43 9.12
N ASP A 332 10.25 2.06 8.02
CA ASP A 332 8.88 2.53 7.75
C ASP A 332 7.91 1.96 8.78
N ASN A 333 7.28 2.85 9.55
CA ASN A 333 6.43 2.46 10.68
C ASN A 333 5.19 1.66 10.23
N PHE A 334 4.57 2.01 9.10
CA PHE A 334 3.42 1.28 8.57
C PHE A 334 3.81 -0.13 8.12
N LEU A 335 4.89 -0.27 7.36
CA LEU A 335 5.33 -1.58 6.87
C LEU A 335 5.80 -2.48 8.01
N SER A 336 6.61 -1.94 8.92
CA SER A 336 7.20 -2.72 10.03
C SER A 336 6.18 -3.12 11.10
N SER A 337 5.22 -2.26 11.45
CA SER A 337 4.27 -2.52 12.54
C SER A 337 2.92 -3.08 12.08
N SER A 338 2.53 -2.87 10.81
CA SER A 338 1.21 -3.27 10.30
C SER A 338 1.32 -4.31 9.18
N TYR A 339 2.01 -3.98 8.08
CA TYR A 339 1.99 -4.79 6.85
C TYR A 339 2.76 -6.11 7.01
N VAL A 340 4.00 -6.07 7.49
CA VAL A 340 4.82 -7.29 7.68
C VAL A 340 4.18 -8.26 8.69
N PRO A 341 3.64 -7.80 9.83
CA PRO A 341 2.86 -8.68 10.72
C PRO A 341 1.64 -9.31 10.05
N ALA A 342 0.92 -8.58 9.18
CA ALA A 342 -0.20 -9.14 8.41
C ALA A 342 0.30 -10.22 7.42
N LEU A 343 1.36 -9.95 6.66
CA LEU A 343 1.97 -10.94 5.75
C LEU A 343 2.37 -12.23 6.49
N ASN A 344 3.05 -12.10 7.64
CA ASN A 344 3.48 -13.23 8.45
C ASN A 344 2.30 -14.02 9.05
N TYR A 345 1.16 -13.37 9.27
CA TYR A 345 -0.06 -14.04 9.73
C TYR A 345 -0.73 -14.82 8.60
N TYR A 346 -0.91 -14.23 7.41
CA TYR A 346 -1.67 -14.85 6.32
C TYR A 346 -0.87 -15.85 5.48
N ALA A 347 0.46 -15.68 5.35
CA ALA A 347 1.28 -16.54 4.49
C ALA A 347 1.22 -18.03 4.89
N PRO A 348 1.35 -18.41 6.18
CA PRO A 348 1.19 -19.80 6.60
C PRO A 348 -0.20 -20.36 6.30
N LEU A 349 -1.26 -19.56 6.46
CA LEU A 349 -2.63 -19.98 6.15
C LEU A 349 -2.79 -20.33 4.67
N LEU A 350 -2.09 -19.63 3.78
CA LEU A 350 -2.10 -19.85 2.33
C LEU A 350 -1.03 -20.85 1.86
N ASN A 351 -0.33 -21.53 2.78
CA ASN A 351 0.81 -22.41 2.50
C ASN A 351 1.89 -21.73 1.64
N LEU A 352 2.25 -20.51 1.99
CA LEU A 352 3.35 -19.76 1.39
C LEU A 352 4.49 -19.62 2.39
N ASP A 353 5.66 -20.15 2.05
CA ASP A 353 6.92 -19.98 2.78
C ASP A 353 7.57 -18.67 2.32
N LEU A 354 7.55 -17.67 3.20
CA LEU A 354 7.82 -16.28 2.86
C LEU A 354 9.20 -15.86 3.36
N THR A 355 10.09 -15.49 2.43
CA THR A 355 11.36 -14.83 2.75
C THR A 355 11.21 -13.33 2.53
N ILE A 356 11.38 -12.54 3.59
CA ILE A 356 11.33 -11.08 3.52
C ILE A 356 12.76 -10.52 3.57
N VAL A 357 13.11 -9.69 2.58
CA VAL A 357 14.32 -8.86 2.60
C VAL A 357 13.94 -7.39 2.68
N GLN A 358 14.68 -6.61 3.46
CA GLN A 358 14.31 -5.22 3.75
C GLN A 358 15.44 -4.26 3.38
N GLY A 359 15.09 -3.13 2.76
CA GLY A 359 16.01 -2.06 2.39
C GLY A 359 16.14 -0.97 3.46
N ASP A 360 16.83 0.10 3.08
CA ASP A 360 17.09 1.29 3.89
C ASP A 360 16.14 2.47 3.60
N GLY A 361 15.22 2.30 2.63
CA GLY A 361 14.32 3.36 2.18
C GLY A 361 14.94 4.45 1.32
N GLN A 362 16.24 4.35 1.02
CA GLN A 362 17.02 5.37 0.32
C GLN A 362 17.56 4.90 -1.02
N ASN A 363 18.28 3.78 -0.97
CA ASN A 363 19.03 3.23 -2.08
C ASN A 363 18.33 1.98 -2.58
N GLU A 364 17.97 1.94 -3.86
CA GLU A 364 17.35 0.75 -4.45
C GLU A 364 18.23 -0.50 -4.31
N SER A 365 19.56 -0.32 -4.35
CA SER A 365 20.55 -1.38 -4.11
C SER A 365 20.38 -2.07 -2.76
N SER A 366 19.89 -1.38 -1.73
CA SER A 366 19.67 -1.97 -0.40
C SER A 366 18.62 -3.09 -0.40
N CYS A 367 17.65 -3.03 -1.33
CA CYS A 367 16.69 -4.09 -1.61
C CYS A 367 17.21 -5.04 -2.68
N ILE A 368 17.66 -4.47 -3.80
CA ILE A 368 18.07 -5.20 -4.99
C ILE A 368 19.20 -6.20 -4.69
N ASP A 369 20.21 -5.84 -3.90
CA ASP A 369 21.33 -6.74 -3.60
C ASP A 369 20.91 -7.92 -2.70
N LYS A 370 19.81 -7.78 -1.97
CA LYS A 370 19.18 -8.84 -1.20
C LYS A 370 18.16 -9.63 -2.03
N PHE A 371 17.68 -9.08 -3.15
CA PHE A 371 16.85 -9.76 -4.14
C PHE A 371 17.72 -10.64 -5.06
N THR A 372 18.16 -11.77 -4.51
CA THR A 372 19.10 -12.71 -5.15
C THR A 372 18.67 -14.17 -4.92
N ASN A 373 19.43 -15.13 -5.46
CA ASN A 373 19.12 -16.56 -5.42
C ASN A 373 17.72 -16.89 -5.94
N LEU A 374 17.27 -16.13 -6.95
CA LEU A 374 15.88 -16.06 -7.41
C LEU A 374 15.34 -17.42 -7.89
N GLY A 375 16.22 -18.29 -8.40
CA GLY A 375 15.87 -19.65 -8.81
C GLY A 375 15.41 -20.58 -7.68
N ASN A 376 15.49 -20.17 -6.41
CA ASN A 376 15.03 -20.94 -5.24
C ASN A 376 13.57 -20.65 -4.83
N TYR A 377 12.94 -19.65 -5.46
CA TYR A 377 11.60 -19.19 -5.15
C TYR A 377 10.63 -19.51 -6.29
N ASP A 378 9.36 -19.67 -5.97
CA ASP A 378 8.29 -19.94 -6.93
C ASP A 378 7.64 -18.66 -7.44
N ALA A 379 7.66 -17.58 -6.65
CA ALA A 379 7.13 -16.27 -7.01
C ALA A 379 7.79 -15.11 -6.24
N TYR A 380 7.48 -13.89 -6.66
CA TYR A 380 8.07 -12.66 -6.11
C TYR A 380 7.00 -11.62 -5.75
N ALA A 381 7.23 -10.92 -4.64
CA ALA A 381 6.50 -9.70 -4.28
C ALA A 381 7.48 -8.56 -4.08
N ILE A 382 7.22 -7.39 -4.68
CA ILE A 382 8.20 -6.31 -4.75
C ILE A 382 7.60 -5.01 -4.23
N ASN A 383 8.22 -4.48 -3.19
CA ASN A 383 8.04 -3.12 -2.71
C ASN A 383 9.37 -2.38 -2.90
N MET A 384 9.35 -1.42 -3.83
CA MET A 384 10.54 -0.75 -4.37
C MET A 384 10.85 0.52 -3.59
N VAL A 385 12.12 0.93 -3.54
CA VAL A 385 12.48 2.21 -2.93
C VAL A 385 12.00 3.37 -3.80
N LYS A 386 12.22 3.33 -5.12
CA LYS A 386 11.77 4.31 -6.09
C LYS A 386 10.68 3.70 -6.96
N THR A 387 9.62 4.45 -7.23
CA THR A 387 8.47 3.96 -8.00
C THR A 387 8.83 3.67 -9.47
N ASN A 388 9.90 4.26 -9.99
CA ASN A 388 10.41 4.01 -11.35
C ASN A 388 11.47 2.90 -11.44
N SER A 389 11.73 2.15 -10.37
CA SER A 389 12.76 1.08 -10.35
C SER A 389 12.23 -0.30 -10.74
N GLY A 390 11.00 -0.42 -11.25
CA GLY A 390 10.42 -1.73 -11.60
C GLY A 390 11.28 -2.52 -12.58
N ARG A 391 11.91 -1.83 -13.53
CA ARG A 391 12.84 -2.43 -14.48
C ARG A 391 14.06 -3.06 -13.80
N ASP A 392 14.61 -2.45 -12.77
CA ASP A 392 15.81 -2.93 -12.07
C ASP A 392 15.58 -4.33 -11.46
N TYR A 393 14.35 -4.61 -11.02
CA TYR A 393 13.95 -5.93 -10.51
C TYR A 393 13.67 -6.93 -11.65
N THR A 394 12.92 -6.51 -12.67
CA THR A 394 12.59 -7.40 -13.80
C THR A 394 13.83 -7.81 -14.59
N ASP A 395 14.85 -6.95 -14.68
CA ASP A 395 16.13 -7.27 -15.30
C ASP A 395 16.85 -8.43 -14.59
N ARG A 396 16.71 -8.55 -13.26
CA ARG A 396 17.23 -9.70 -12.49
C ARG A 396 16.43 -10.99 -12.71
N LEU A 397 15.17 -10.87 -13.13
CA LEU A 397 14.27 -12.00 -13.40
C LEU A 397 14.36 -12.52 -14.84
N LYS A 398 15.07 -11.83 -15.74
CA LYS A 398 15.18 -12.21 -17.16
C LYS A 398 15.71 -13.63 -17.40
N TYR A 399 16.59 -14.11 -16.52
CA TYR A 399 17.39 -15.33 -16.72
C TYR A 399 17.12 -16.40 -15.67
#